data_AF-A0A1C6PS62-F1
#
_entry.id   AF-A0A1C6PS62-F1
#
_cell.length_a   1.000
_cell.length_b   1.000
_cell.length_c   1.000
_cell.angle_alpha   90.00
_cell.angle_beta   90.00
_cell.angle_gamma   90.00
#
_symmetry.space_group_name_H-M   'P 1'
#
loop_
_entity.id
_entity.type
_entity.pdbx_description
1 polymer ?
#
loop_
_entity_poly.entity_id
_entity_poly.type
_entity_poly.pdbx_seq_one_letter_code
_entity_poly.pdbx_strand_id
1 'polypeptide(L)'
;MSSVDGMSHPQSYEILLFPEPEEPVTGAPPPGTAIRSAVVAATGDTGETGYPRYAGNGMEADIDPASHTVEALLVDGAELDYGLTARIADRIRGPEETEAEAAAAGRTEPAEPEPRHTGTEESGAGTES
;
A
#
# COMPACT_ATOMS: atom_id res chain seq x y z
N MET A 1 -10.02 27.97 -23.99
CA MET A 1 -8.93 28.49 -23.15
C MET A 1 -8.44 27.33 -22.31
N SER A 2 -7.20 26.92 -22.53
CA SER A 2 -6.55 25.78 -21.89
C SER A 2 -6.51 26.00 -20.39
N SER A 3 -7.23 25.17 -19.62
CA SER A 3 -7.16 25.21 -18.16
C SER A 3 -5.98 24.36 -17.72
N VAL A 4 -5.15 24.97 -16.88
CA VAL A 4 -3.94 24.43 -16.29
C VAL A 4 -4.33 23.38 -15.25
N ASP A 5 -4.26 22.09 -15.60
CA ASP A 5 -4.36 20.96 -14.65
C ASP A 5 -3.01 20.70 -13.94
N GLY A 6 -2.21 21.75 -13.75
CA GLY A 6 -0.84 21.66 -13.24
C GLY A 6 -0.69 21.79 -11.72
N MET A 7 -1.76 21.82 -10.92
CA MET A 7 -1.69 22.28 -9.52
C MET A 7 -2.62 21.56 -8.54
N SER A 8 -2.65 20.22 -8.49
CA SER A 8 -3.26 19.54 -7.33
C SER A 8 -2.57 18.25 -6.89
N HIS A 9 -1.42 17.92 -7.48
CA HIS A 9 -0.64 16.76 -7.06
C HIS A 9 0.41 17.17 -6.01
N PRO A 10 0.78 16.27 -5.10
CA PRO A 10 1.81 16.52 -4.09
C PRO A 10 3.08 17.11 -4.70
N GLN A 11 3.62 18.12 -4.02
CA GLN A 11 4.82 18.84 -4.46
C GLN A 11 6.11 18.09 -4.09
N SER A 12 6.02 17.09 -3.23
CA SER A 12 7.16 16.29 -2.80
C SER A 12 6.74 14.90 -2.37
N TYR A 13 7.62 13.92 -2.60
CA TYR A 13 7.49 12.54 -2.13
C TYR A 13 8.78 12.09 -1.47
N GLU A 14 8.67 11.17 -0.52
CA GLU A 14 9.83 10.40 -0.04
C GLU A 14 9.85 9.05 -0.77
N ILE A 15 10.96 8.78 -1.45
CA ILE A 15 11.22 7.51 -2.13
C ILE A 15 12.10 6.64 -1.24
N LEU A 16 11.71 5.37 -1.13
CA LEU A 16 12.40 4.34 -0.39
C LEU A 16 12.92 3.28 -1.37
N LEU A 17 14.21 2.99 -1.31
CA LEU A 17 14.85 1.91 -2.07
C LEU A 17 15.02 0.67 -1.20
N PHE A 18 14.60 -0.48 -1.71
CA PHE A 18 14.72 -1.76 -1.04
C PHE A 18 15.51 -2.74 -1.92
N PRO A 19 16.33 -3.60 -1.32
CA PRO A 19 16.75 -4.82 -2.00
C PRO A 19 15.54 -5.76 -2.12
N GLU A 20 15.32 -6.32 -3.30
CA GLU A 20 14.50 -7.52 -3.49
C GLU A 20 15.41 -8.74 -3.27
N PRO A 21 15.32 -9.44 -2.14
CA PRO A 21 16.07 -10.67 -1.98
C PRO A 21 15.48 -11.75 -2.89
N GLU A 22 16.28 -12.30 -3.80
CA GLU A 22 15.93 -13.54 -4.51
C GLU A 22 15.91 -14.73 -3.54
N GLU A 23 16.78 -14.71 -2.52
CA GLU A 23 16.82 -15.62 -1.37
C GLU A 23 17.25 -14.85 -0.10
N PRO A 24 16.83 -15.24 1.12
CA PRO A 24 17.20 -14.54 2.34
C PRO A 24 18.72 -14.68 2.61
N VAL A 25 19.49 -13.67 2.21
CA VAL A 25 20.95 -13.61 2.42
C VAL A 25 21.24 -13.22 3.87
N THR A 26 22.10 -13.98 4.55
CA THR A 26 22.51 -13.64 5.93
C THR A 26 23.31 -12.34 5.93
N GLY A 27 22.77 -11.29 6.56
CA GLY A 27 23.38 -9.95 6.61
C GLY A 27 22.72 -8.92 5.69
N ALA A 28 21.77 -9.31 4.84
CA ALA A 28 20.90 -8.36 4.16
C ALA A 28 19.94 -7.70 5.17
N PRO A 29 19.55 -6.42 4.98
CA PRO A 29 18.47 -5.82 5.74
C PRO A 29 17.23 -6.70 5.65
N PRO A 30 16.45 -6.85 6.74
CA PRO A 30 15.24 -7.65 6.69
C PRO A 30 14.32 -7.10 5.58
N PRO A 31 13.61 -7.99 4.85
CA PRO A 31 12.69 -7.58 3.80
C PRO A 31 11.76 -6.51 4.34
N GLY A 32 11.70 -5.36 3.66
CA GLY A 32 10.99 -4.16 4.12
C GLY A 32 11.83 -3.10 4.82
N THR A 33 13.17 -3.25 4.93
CA THR A 33 14.06 -2.15 5.36
C THR A 33 14.65 -1.44 4.15
N ALA A 34 14.39 -0.14 4.03
CA ALA A 34 14.95 0.67 2.96
C ALA A 34 16.47 0.84 3.16
N ILE A 35 17.26 0.62 2.10
CA ILE A 35 18.71 0.83 2.09
C ILE A 35 19.09 2.28 1.77
N ARG A 36 18.18 3.03 1.14
CA ARG A 36 18.31 4.46 0.87
C ARG A 36 16.92 5.09 0.87
N SER A 37 16.83 6.31 1.37
CA SER A 37 15.67 7.16 1.18
C SER A 37 16.09 8.53 0.68
N ALA A 38 15.18 9.19 -0.03
CA ALA A 38 15.37 10.57 -0.47
C ALA A 38 14.03 11.25 -0.67
N VAL A 39 13.98 12.54 -0.32
CA VAL A 39 12.86 13.41 -0.67
C VAL A 39 13.13 13.99 -2.06
N VAL A 40 12.15 13.86 -2.94
CA VAL A 40 12.12 14.43 -4.28
C VAL A 40 11.02 15.48 -4.37
N ALA A 41 11.23 16.53 -5.15
CA ALA A 41 10.27 17.61 -5.36
C ALA A 41 9.85 17.69 -6.82
N ALA A 42 8.61 18.12 -7.06
CA ALA A 42 8.09 18.30 -8.41
C ALA A 42 8.98 19.28 -9.19
N THR A 43 9.43 18.87 -10.37
CA THR A 43 10.25 19.72 -11.26
C THR A 43 9.39 20.69 -12.07
N GLY A 44 8.10 20.35 -12.26
CA GLY A 44 7.20 21.02 -13.20
C GLY A 44 7.25 20.42 -14.61
N ASP A 45 8.18 19.49 -14.87
CA ASP A 45 8.32 18.81 -16.14
C ASP A 45 7.55 17.48 -16.17
N THR A 46 7.29 16.99 -17.38
CA THR A 46 6.81 15.63 -17.63
C THR A 46 8.01 14.71 -17.87
N GLY A 47 8.00 13.57 -17.20
CA GLY A 47 8.97 12.50 -17.33
C GLY A 47 8.87 11.72 -18.63
N GLU A 48 9.82 10.81 -18.85
CA GLU A 48 9.88 10.00 -20.07
C GLU A 48 8.73 8.99 -20.16
N THR A 49 8.19 8.59 -19.01
CA THR A 49 7.02 7.72 -18.90
C THR A 49 5.70 8.43 -19.20
N GLY A 50 5.71 9.77 -19.29
CA GLY A 50 4.50 10.61 -19.45
C GLY A 50 3.88 11.07 -18.12
N TYR A 51 4.43 10.68 -16.99
CA TYR A 51 4.01 11.13 -15.65
C TYR A 51 4.81 12.34 -15.17
N PRO A 52 4.34 13.10 -14.17
CA PRO A 52 5.10 14.24 -13.62
C PRO A 52 6.47 13.81 -13.08
N ARG A 53 7.50 14.61 -13.37
CA ARG A 53 8.89 14.34 -12.97
C ARG A 53 9.20 15.01 -11.63
N TYR A 54 9.85 14.25 -10.76
CA TYR A 54 10.33 14.67 -9.45
C TYR A 54 11.84 14.47 -9.33
N ALA A 55 12.54 15.38 -8.65
CA ALA A 55 13.99 15.26 -8.45
C ALA A 55 14.43 15.74 -7.06
N GLY A 56 15.48 15.12 -6.52
CA GLY A 56 16.09 15.52 -5.26
C GLY A 56 17.05 14.49 -4.69
N ASN A 57 18.11 14.95 -4.02
CA ASN A 57 19.09 14.09 -3.31
C ASN A 57 19.69 12.97 -4.19
N GLY A 58 19.93 13.28 -5.47
CA GLY A 58 20.45 12.33 -6.45
C GLY A 58 19.42 11.32 -6.95
N MET A 59 18.13 11.48 -6.65
CA MET A 59 17.06 10.67 -7.25
C MET A 59 16.25 11.51 -8.22
N GLU A 60 15.87 10.90 -9.35
CA GLU A 60 14.94 11.48 -10.31
C GLU A 60 13.89 10.42 -10.65
N ALA A 61 12.62 10.76 -10.46
CA ALA A 61 11.53 9.80 -10.56
C ALA A 61 10.36 10.35 -11.34
N ASP A 62 9.77 9.49 -12.15
CA ASP A 62 8.47 9.72 -12.73
C ASP A 62 7.44 9.03 -11.83
N ILE A 63 6.44 9.78 -11.36
CA ILE A 63 5.51 9.29 -10.33
C ILE A 63 4.08 9.47 -10.83
N ASP A 64 3.27 8.41 -10.76
CA ASP A 64 1.82 8.53 -10.88
C ASP A 64 1.25 9.09 -9.56
N PRO A 65 0.77 10.36 -9.55
CA PRO A 65 0.25 10.95 -8.33
C PRO A 65 -1.11 10.36 -7.91
N ALA A 66 -1.81 9.63 -8.78
CA ALA A 66 -3.08 9.01 -8.44
C ALA A 66 -2.89 7.70 -7.65
N SER A 67 -1.90 6.89 -8.04
CA SER A 67 -1.60 5.60 -7.41
C SER A 67 -0.41 5.62 -6.45
N HIS A 68 0.36 6.72 -6.43
CA HIS A 68 1.65 6.82 -5.74
C HIS A 68 2.66 5.74 -6.19
N THR A 69 2.60 5.37 -7.47
CA THR A 69 3.54 4.41 -8.08
C THR A 69 4.73 5.15 -8.69
N VAL A 70 5.92 4.59 -8.52
CA VAL A 70 7.14 5.04 -9.21
C VAL A 70 7.19 4.34 -10.57
N GLU A 71 7.02 5.11 -11.64
CA GLU A 71 6.93 4.61 -13.01
C GLU A 71 8.32 4.50 -13.66
N ALA A 72 9.24 5.39 -13.29
CA ALA A 72 10.65 5.33 -13.62
C ALA A 72 11.50 5.94 -12.50
N LEU A 73 12.72 5.45 -12.32
CA LEU A 73 13.66 5.98 -11.33
C LEU A 73 15.10 5.94 -11.84
N LEU A 74 15.78 7.08 -11.68
CA LEU A 74 17.22 7.22 -11.79
C LEU A 74 17.82 7.51 -10.42
N VAL A 75 18.96 6.89 -10.15
CA VAL A 75 19.78 7.12 -8.96
C VAL A 75 21.15 7.58 -9.41
N ASP A 76 21.50 8.81 -9.04
CA ASP A 76 22.72 9.51 -9.41
C ASP A 76 22.96 9.54 -10.94
N GLY A 77 21.85 9.62 -11.70
CA GLY A 77 21.83 9.65 -13.16
C GLY A 77 21.90 8.27 -13.84
N ALA A 78 21.91 7.18 -13.07
CA ALA A 78 21.90 5.81 -13.59
C ALA A 78 20.55 5.14 -13.35
N GLU A 79 20.18 4.21 -14.22
CA GLU A 79 19.02 3.35 -14.01
C GLU A 79 19.21 2.49 -12.75
N LEU A 80 18.08 2.14 -12.11
CA LEU A 80 18.10 1.32 -10.92
C LEU A 80 18.66 -0.09 -11.23
N ASP A 81 19.63 -0.54 -10.42
CA ASP A 81 20.19 -1.88 -10.53
C ASP A 81 19.14 -2.98 -10.35
N TYR A 82 19.34 -4.10 -11.05
CA TYR A 82 18.52 -5.29 -10.87
C TYR A 82 18.56 -5.79 -9.42
N GLY A 83 17.42 -6.28 -8.92
CA GLY A 83 17.28 -6.71 -7.53
C GLY A 83 17.08 -5.55 -6.55
N LEU A 84 16.88 -4.33 -7.03
CA LEU A 84 16.38 -3.21 -6.23
C LEU A 84 14.97 -2.84 -6.68
N THR A 85 14.14 -2.46 -5.72
CA THR A 85 12.79 -1.92 -5.96
C THR A 85 12.61 -0.59 -5.24
N ALA A 86 11.80 0.29 -5.83
CA ALA A 86 11.49 1.60 -5.29
C ALA A 86 10.01 1.69 -4.88
N ARG A 87 9.73 2.35 -3.76
CA ARG A 87 8.36 2.63 -3.32
C ARG A 87 8.28 4.03 -2.73
N ILE A 88 7.12 4.65 -2.85
CA ILE A 88 6.83 5.89 -2.12
C ILE A 88 6.53 5.52 -0.67
N ALA A 89 7.08 6.28 0.27
CA ALA A 89 6.72 6.13 1.67
C ALA A 89 5.23 6.46 1.85
N ASP A 90 4.44 5.51 2.32
CA ASP A 90 3.08 5.76 2.78
C ASP A 90 3.12 6.67 4.02
N ARG A 91 3.08 8.00 3.80
CA ARG A 91 2.41 9.04 4.62
C ARG A 91 3.01 10.44 4.41
N ILE A 92 2.28 11.28 3.65
CA ILE A 92 1.82 12.61 4.12
C ILE A 92 0.39 12.85 3.58
N ARG A 93 -0.60 12.12 4.09
CA ARG A 93 -1.95 12.69 4.23
C ARG A 93 -1.92 13.46 5.54
N GLY A 94 -2.26 14.75 5.52
CA GLY A 94 -2.76 15.41 6.73
C GLY A 94 -3.93 14.60 7.30
N PRO A 95 -4.26 14.73 8.60
CA PRO A 95 -5.30 13.94 9.25
C PRO A 95 -6.72 14.33 8.81
N GLU A 96 -7.00 14.41 7.51
CA GLU A 96 -8.35 14.60 6.98
C GLU A 96 -8.66 13.44 6.03
N GLU A 97 -9.77 12.77 6.34
CA GLU A 97 -10.41 11.66 5.59
C GLU A 97 -9.83 10.24 5.83
N THR A 98 -9.95 9.77 7.07
CA THR A 98 -10.02 8.32 7.41
C THR A 98 -11.46 7.87 7.75
N GLU A 99 -12.48 8.65 7.42
CA GLU A 99 -13.89 8.25 7.60
C GLU A 99 -14.64 8.17 6.27
N ALA A 100 -14.21 7.27 5.38
CA ALA A 100 -15.06 6.85 4.26
C ALA A 100 -14.98 5.35 3.92
N GLU A 101 -14.12 4.57 4.60
CA GLU A 101 -13.95 3.14 4.33
C GLU A 101 -14.08 2.25 5.58
N ALA A 102 -14.94 2.65 6.53
CA ALA A 102 -15.34 1.79 7.66
C ALA A 102 -16.88 1.67 7.81
N ALA A 103 -17.66 2.14 6.83
CA ALA A 103 -19.13 2.14 6.90
C ALA A 103 -19.82 1.21 5.86
N ALA A 104 -19.09 0.30 5.21
CA ALA A 104 -19.63 -0.56 4.15
C ALA A 104 -19.55 -2.08 4.41
N ALA A 105 -19.24 -2.53 5.63
CA ALA A 105 -19.28 -3.95 5.99
C ALA A 105 -19.86 -4.16 7.40
N GLY A 106 -21.18 -3.99 7.53
CA GLY A 106 -21.88 -4.19 8.79
C GLY A 106 -23.39 -4.12 8.69
N ARG A 107 -23.98 -4.62 7.60
CA ARG A 107 -25.41 -4.93 7.54
C ARG A 107 -25.58 -6.40 7.17
N THR A 108 -25.67 -7.24 8.21
CA THR A 108 -26.30 -8.56 8.13
C THR A 108 -27.08 -8.79 9.43
N GLU A 109 -28.32 -8.30 9.47
CA GLU A 109 -29.38 -8.93 10.27
C GLU A 109 -30.19 -9.85 9.33
N PRO A 110 -30.98 -10.84 9.80
CA PRO A 110 -31.03 -11.50 11.11
C PRO A 110 -30.90 -13.05 10.98
N ALA A 111 -30.57 -13.76 12.06
CA ALA A 111 -30.79 -15.21 12.14
C ALA A 111 -31.95 -15.47 13.10
N GLU A 112 -33.09 -15.89 12.53
CA GLU A 112 -34.26 -16.39 13.24
C GLU A 112 -33.90 -17.52 14.22
N PRO A 113 -34.51 -17.59 15.42
CA PRO A 113 -34.44 -18.78 16.25
C PRO A 113 -35.49 -19.80 15.78
N GLU A 114 -35.05 -20.89 15.14
CA GLU A 114 -35.90 -22.03 14.82
C GLU A 114 -36.35 -22.82 16.07
N PRO A 115 -37.52 -23.50 16.00
CA PRO A 115 -38.30 -23.96 17.15
C PRO A 115 -37.85 -25.32 17.70
N ARG A 116 -37.95 -25.52 19.02
CA ARG A 116 -37.77 -26.84 19.65
C ARG A 116 -39.11 -27.55 19.81
N HIS A 117 -39.41 -28.49 18.91
CA HIS A 117 -40.51 -29.45 19.06
C HIS A 117 -39.99 -30.88 19.34
N THR A 118 -40.29 -31.35 20.56
CA THR A 118 -40.85 -32.66 21.00
C THR A 118 -40.33 -34.02 20.49
N GLY A 119 -40.14 -34.94 21.46
CA GLY A 119 -40.19 -36.42 21.35
C GLY A 119 -39.27 -37.07 22.40
N THR A 120 -39.73 -37.59 23.56
CA THR A 120 -40.38 -38.90 23.83
C THR A 120 -39.66 -40.10 23.25
N GLU A 121 -39.08 -40.94 24.14
CA GLU A 121 -38.86 -42.42 24.09
C GLU A 121 -37.93 -42.75 25.30
N GLU A 122 -38.41 -43.19 26.47
CA GLU A 122 -38.83 -44.53 26.94
C GLU A 122 -37.74 -45.64 26.98
N SER A 123 -37.71 -46.35 28.13
CA SER A 123 -37.11 -47.69 28.39
C SER A 123 -35.58 -47.76 28.54
N GLY A 124 -34.96 -48.40 29.54
CA GLY A 124 -35.37 -49.26 30.66
C GLY A 124 -34.18 -50.17 31.08
N ALA A 125 -34.09 -50.49 32.38
CA ALA A 125 -33.43 -51.66 33.02
C ALA A 125 -31.89 -51.77 33.25
N GLY A 126 -31.53 -52.08 34.52
CA GLY A 126 -30.38 -52.88 35.00
C GLY A 126 -29.14 -52.09 35.49
N THR A 127 -28.39 -52.40 36.56
CA THR A 127 -28.35 -53.47 37.58
C THR A 127 -27.41 -53.01 38.73
N GLU A 128 -27.65 -53.55 39.93
CA GLU A 128 -26.85 -53.63 41.18
C GLU A 128 -25.38 -53.15 41.24
N SER A 129 -25.02 -52.51 42.38
CA SER A 129 -23.98 -52.94 43.34
C SER A 129 -24.10 -52.19 44.66
#